data_AF-A0A4V0Z035-F1
#
_entry.id   AF-A0A4V0Z035-F1
#
_cell.length_a   1.000
_cell.length_b   1.000
_cell.length_c   1.000
_cell.angle_alpha   90.00
_cell.angle_beta   90.00
_cell.angle_gamma   90.00
#
_symmetry.space_group_name_H-M   'P 1'
#
loop_
_entity.id
_entity.type
_entity.pdbx_description
1 polymer ?
#
loop_
_entity_poly.entity_id
_entity_poly.type
_entity_poly.pdbx_seq_one_letter_code
_entity_poly.pdbx_strand_id
1 'polypeptide(L)'
;MNLAEKIKHLRQVEGELRGFNRPMTQMEVVKAMREELHVSISQAYLSQLESGKRLHLTASSRDLLSRFFKVHPGYLVSDPPDYSTNLLTDVENDADRLNTWLIASAEEWNTEPILHDFLENLASSEEALRYIEAFYRLMELPIEELEAIINAITLQDEEELNGNELLTDIVNDSETSPTN
;
A
#
# COMPACT_ATOMS: atom_id res chain seq x y z
N MET A 1 -5.02 -12.77 2.99
CA MET A 1 -6.40 -12.97 3.54
C MET A 1 -6.50 -14.30 4.27
N ASN A 2 -7.29 -14.36 5.35
CA ASN A 2 -7.57 -15.64 6.01
C ASN A 2 -8.71 -16.41 5.30
N LEU A 3 -8.81 -17.73 5.54
CA LEU A 3 -9.83 -18.57 4.95
C LEU A 3 -11.27 -18.05 5.18
N ALA A 4 -11.55 -17.49 6.35
CA ALA A 4 -12.88 -17.00 6.70
C ALA A 4 -13.30 -15.80 5.84
N GLU A 5 -12.39 -14.87 5.61
CA GLU A 5 -12.57 -13.71 4.72
C GLU A 5 -12.79 -14.15 3.28
N LYS A 6 -11.99 -15.12 2.80
CA LYS A 6 -12.14 -15.66 1.44
C LYS A 6 -13.51 -16.28 1.23
N ILE A 7 -14.03 -17.05 2.19
CA ILE A 7 -15.37 -17.64 2.08
C ILE A 7 -16.47 -16.56 2.07
N LYS A 8 -16.34 -15.51 2.89
CA LYS A 8 -17.29 -14.38 2.88
C LYS A 8 -17.27 -13.65 1.54
N HIS A 9 -16.07 -13.43 0.99
CA HIS A 9 -15.91 -12.79 -0.32
C HIS A 9 -16.50 -13.65 -1.45
N LEU A 10 -16.24 -14.96 -1.48
CA LEU A 10 -16.81 -15.86 -2.49
C LEU A 10 -18.34 -15.86 -2.46
N ARG A 11 -18.96 -15.75 -1.27
CA ARG A 11 -20.42 -15.60 -1.17
C ARG A 11 -20.94 -14.28 -1.72
N GLN A 12 -20.16 -13.21 -1.60
CA GLN A 12 -20.49 -11.93 -2.19
C GLN A 12 -20.50 -12.04 -3.72
N VAL A 13 -19.39 -12.50 -4.29
CA VAL A 13 -19.24 -12.69 -5.74
C VAL A 13 -20.32 -13.62 -6.29
N GLU A 14 -20.56 -14.75 -5.64
CA GLU A 14 -21.59 -15.70 -6.07
C GLU A 14 -23.00 -15.09 -5.99
N GLY A 15 -23.26 -14.24 -4.98
CA GLY A 15 -24.53 -13.54 -4.85
C GLY A 15 -24.76 -12.50 -5.94
N GLU A 16 -23.71 -11.79 -6.34
CA GLU A 16 -23.71 -10.87 -7.48
C GLU A 16 -23.93 -11.62 -8.80
N LEU A 17 -23.21 -12.73 -9.02
CA LEU A 17 -23.36 -13.57 -10.21
C LEU A 17 -24.77 -14.16 -10.37
N ARG A 18 -25.48 -14.40 -9.26
CA ARG A 18 -26.87 -14.88 -9.24
C ARG A 18 -27.90 -13.75 -9.28
N GLY A 19 -27.46 -12.49 -9.33
CA GLY A 19 -28.35 -11.32 -9.43
C GLY A 19 -29.01 -10.92 -8.11
N PHE A 20 -28.51 -11.36 -6.97
CA PHE A 20 -29.05 -10.94 -5.67
C PHE A 20 -28.61 -9.51 -5.28
N ASN A 21 -27.55 -8.96 -5.88
CA ASN A 21 -26.91 -7.69 -5.49
C ASN A 21 -26.57 -7.62 -3.99
N ARG A 22 -26.34 -8.78 -3.38
CA ARG A 22 -25.94 -8.97 -1.99
C ARG A 22 -25.21 -10.30 -1.86
N PRO A 23 -24.41 -10.52 -0.80
CA PRO A 23 -23.89 -11.85 -0.52
C PRO A 23 -25.01 -12.86 -0.34
N MET A 24 -24.83 -14.05 -0.93
CA MET A 24 -25.67 -15.21 -0.60
C MET A 24 -25.60 -15.45 0.89
N THR A 25 -26.69 -15.84 1.54
CA THR A 25 -26.70 -16.31 2.93
C THR A 25 -26.13 -17.73 3.03
N GLN A 26 -25.71 -18.14 4.23
CA GLN A 26 -25.20 -19.50 4.44
C GLN A 26 -26.23 -20.58 4.06
N MET A 27 -27.51 -20.35 4.33
CA MET A 27 -28.58 -21.27 3.94
C MET A 27 -28.80 -21.32 2.43
N GLU A 28 -28.72 -20.17 1.74
CA GLU A 28 -28.80 -20.12 0.28
C GLU A 28 -27.63 -20.89 -0.36
N VAL A 29 -26.41 -20.78 0.18
CA VAL A 29 -25.25 -21.56 -0.26
C VAL A 29 -25.49 -23.06 -0.07
N VAL A 30 -25.91 -23.46 1.13
CA VAL A 30 -26.20 -24.88 1.44
C VAL A 30 -27.26 -25.46 0.50
N LYS A 31 -28.31 -24.68 0.20
CA LYS A 31 -29.38 -25.09 -0.71
C LYS A 31 -28.86 -25.21 -2.16
N ALA A 32 -28.16 -24.19 -2.64
CA ALA A 32 -27.60 -24.18 -4.00
C ALA A 32 -26.58 -25.33 -4.20
N MET A 33 -25.72 -25.60 -3.21
CA MET A 33 -24.79 -26.74 -3.26
C MET A 33 -25.52 -28.09 -3.35
N ARG A 34 -26.62 -28.25 -2.61
CA ARG A 34 -27.42 -29.48 -2.69
C ARG A 34 -28.11 -29.61 -4.06
N GLU A 35 -28.58 -28.52 -4.63
CA GLU A 35 -29.27 -28.51 -5.93
C GLU A 35 -28.29 -28.76 -7.09
N GLU A 36 -27.10 -28.17 -7.05
CA GLU A 36 -26.14 -28.19 -8.17
C GLU A 36 -25.12 -29.34 -8.10
N LEU A 37 -24.64 -29.67 -6.91
CA LEU A 37 -23.60 -30.69 -6.73
C LEU A 37 -24.15 -32.01 -6.16
N HIS A 38 -25.43 -32.04 -5.77
CA HIS A 38 -26.07 -33.18 -5.09
C HIS A 38 -25.36 -33.61 -3.80
N VAL A 39 -24.58 -32.72 -3.19
CA VAL A 39 -23.89 -32.95 -1.91
C VAL A 39 -24.38 -31.93 -0.90
N SER A 40 -24.62 -32.37 0.34
CA SER A 40 -25.02 -31.49 1.43
C SER A 40 -23.84 -31.15 2.34
N ILE A 41 -23.56 -29.85 2.48
CA ILE A 41 -22.77 -29.30 3.58
C ILE A 41 -23.72 -28.74 4.65
N SER A 42 -23.35 -28.76 5.93
CA SER A 42 -24.22 -28.19 6.97
C SER A 42 -24.00 -26.68 7.10
N GLN A 43 -25.07 -25.93 7.38
CA GLN A 43 -24.96 -24.50 7.66
C GLN A 43 -24.06 -24.23 8.87
N ALA A 44 -24.12 -25.08 9.91
CA ALA A 44 -23.24 -24.99 11.07
C ALA A 44 -21.76 -25.13 10.69
N TYR A 45 -21.43 -25.99 9.73
CA TYR A 45 -20.06 -26.14 9.24
C TYR A 45 -19.59 -24.87 8.51
N LEU A 46 -20.42 -24.28 7.65
CA LEU A 46 -20.10 -23.02 6.98
C LEU A 46 -19.91 -21.86 7.98
N SER A 47 -20.75 -21.80 9.02
CA SER A 47 -20.63 -20.84 10.11
C SER A 47 -19.31 -20.98 10.88
N GLN A 48 -18.85 -22.21 11.14
CA GLN A 48 -17.57 -22.46 11.81
C GLN A 48 -16.37 -22.01 10.97
N LEU A 49 -16.45 -22.11 9.65
CA LEU A 49 -15.41 -21.64 8.74
C LEU A 49 -15.37 -20.11 8.70
N GLU A 50 -16.52 -19.45 8.55
CA GLU A 50 -16.60 -17.98 8.46
C GLU A 50 -16.32 -17.25 9.79
N SER A 51 -16.45 -17.95 10.92
CA SER A 51 -16.10 -17.43 12.25
C SER A 51 -14.64 -17.68 12.63
N GLY A 52 -13.85 -18.35 11.78
CA GLY A 52 -12.45 -18.66 12.05
C GLY A 52 -12.22 -19.73 13.12
N LYS A 53 -13.29 -20.32 13.69
CA LYS A 53 -13.18 -21.43 14.67
C LYS A 53 -12.52 -22.68 14.05
N ARG A 54 -12.58 -22.81 12.73
CA ARG A 54 -11.84 -23.82 11.96
C ARG A 54 -10.91 -23.13 10.97
N LEU A 55 -9.61 -23.27 11.21
CA LEU A 55 -8.56 -22.68 10.37
C LEU A 55 -8.23 -23.52 9.12
N HIS A 56 -8.64 -24.80 9.10
CA HIS A 56 -8.33 -25.72 8.02
C HIS A 56 -9.55 -26.53 7.56
N LEU A 57 -9.67 -26.66 6.25
CA LEU A 57 -10.65 -27.53 5.57
C LEU A 57 -10.08 -28.94 5.42
N THR A 58 -10.94 -29.95 5.46
CA THR A 58 -10.57 -31.28 4.97
C THR A 58 -10.41 -31.23 3.45
N ALA A 59 -9.64 -32.17 2.88
CA ALA A 59 -9.45 -32.24 1.43
C ALA A 59 -10.78 -32.36 0.67
N SER A 60 -11.74 -33.12 1.20
CA SER A 60 -13.07 -33.31 0.62
C SER A 60 -13.93 -32.04 0.68
N SER A 61 -13.96 -31.33 1.81
CA SER A 61 -14.71 -30.07 1.93
C SER A 61 -14.10 -28.97 1.07
N ARG A 62 -12.77 -28.98 0.91
CA ARG A 62 -12.07 -28.03 0.03
C ARG A 62 -12.41 -28.25 -1.44
N ASP A 63 -12.38 -29.48 -1.93
CA ASP A 63 -12.81 -29.82 -3.31
C ASP A 63 -14.28 -29.46 -3.55
N LEU A 64 -15.14 -29.72 -2.57
CA LEU A 64 -16.55 -29.41 -2.70
C LEU A 64 -16.82 -27.90 -2.81
N LEU A 65 -16.23 -27.10 -1.91
CA LEU A 65 -16.39 -25.65 -1.92
C LEU A 65 -15.71 -25.03 -3.16
N SER A 66 -14.57 -25.56 -3.60
CA SER A 66 -13.89 -25.06 -4.79
C SER A 66 -14.69 -25.29 -6.06
N ARG A 67 -15.37 -26.45 -6.17
CA ARG A 67 -16.29 -26.73 -7.29
C ARG A 67 -17.50 -25.80 -7.27
N PHE A 68 -18.10 -25.59 -6.10
CA PHE A 68 -19.29 -24.72 -5.97
C PHE A 68 -18.97 -23.28 -6.34
N PHE A 69 -17.93 -22.70 -5.73
CA PHE A 69 -17.51 -21.32 -5.98
C PHE A 69 -16.66 -21.16 -7.26
N LYS A 70 -16.43 -22.25 -8.01
CA LYS A 70 -15.66 -22.27 -9.26
C LYS A 70 -14.25 -21.66 -9.12
N VAL A 71 -13.58 -21.96 -8.01
CA VAL A 71 -12.21 -21.51 -7.71
C VAL A 71 -11.24 -22.70 -7.64
N HIS A 72 -9.93 -22.42 -7.72
CA HIS A 72 -8.92 -23.45 -7.49
C HIS A 72 -8.91 -23.87 -6.01
N PRO A 73 -8.77 -25.18 -5.66
CA PRO A 73 -8.72 -25.64 -4.26
C PRO A 73 -7.65 -24.92 -3.42
N GLY A 74 -6.54 -24.50 -4.03
CA GLY A 74 -5.47 -23.75 -3.37
C GLY A 74 -5.89 -22.36 -2.87
N TYR A 75 -6.93 -21.75 -3.47
CA TYR A 75 -7.46 -20.47 -3.01
C TYR A 75 -8.09 -20.57 -1.62
N LEU A 76 -8.65 -21.73 -1.27
CA LEU A 76 -9.31 -22.01 0.02
C LEU A 76 -8.30 -22.40 1.12
N VAL A 77 -7.14 -21.77 1.11
CA VAL A 77 -6.12 -21.87 2.16
C VAL A 77 -5.85 -20.45 2.64
N SER A 78 -5.62 -20.28 3.95
CA SER A 78 -5.19 -18.98 4.46
C SER A 78 -3.86 -18.61 3.82
N ASP A 79 -3.74 -17.36 3.39
CA ASP A 79 -2.49 -16.92 2.80
C ASP A 79 -1.39 -16.82 3.88
N PRO A 80 -0.11 -17.01 3.50
CA PRO A 80 1.01 -16.61 4.35
C PRO A 80 0.87 -15.15 4.78
N PRO A 81 1.43 -14.77 5.95
CA PRO A 81 1.35 -13.39 6.45
C PRO A 81 1.86 -12.35 5.44
N ASP A 82 2.77 -12.74 4.54
CA ASP A 82 3.40 -11.85 3.56
C ASP A 82 2.69 -11.84 2.18
N TYR A 83 1.51 -12.46 2.07
CA TYR A 83 0.78 -12.57 0.80
C TYR A 83 -0.18 -11.39 0.58
N SER A 84 0.11 -10.60 -0.46
CA SER A 84 -0.73 -9.48 -0.89
C SER A 84 -1.73 -9.92 -1.99
N THR A 85 -3.00 -9.55 -1.84
CA THR A 85 -4.10 -9.88 -2.79
C THR A 85 -4.27 -8.89 -3.93
N ASN A 86 -3.42 -7.88 -4.02
CA ASN A 86 -3.38 -7.00 -5.17
C ASN A 86 -2.71 -7.77 -6.32
N LEU A 87 -3.52 -8.31 -7.23
CA LEU A 87 -3.08 -8.65 -8.58
C LEU A 87 -2.77 -7.34 -9.31
N LEU A 88 -1.68 -6.67 -8.94
CA LEU A 88 -0.97 -5.86 -9.90
C LEU A 88 -0.06 -6.84 -10.64
N THR A 89 -0.27 -6.91 -11.94
CA THR A 89 0.61 -7.53 -12.92
C THR A 89 2.08 -7.38 -12.51
N ASP A 90 2.79 -8.51 -12.46
CA ASP A 90 4.24 -8.71 -12.27
C ASP A 90 5.13 -7.97 -13.32
N VAL A 91 4.62 -6.91 -13.94
CA VAL A 91 5.25 -6.14 -15.02
C VAL A 91 5.39 -4.66 -14.67
N GLU A 92 4.74 -4.16 -13.61
CA GLU A 92 5.04 -2.83 -13.07
C GLU A 92 6.13 -2.98 -12.00
N ASN A 93 7.25 -2.29 -12.20
CA ASN A 93 8.33 -2.23 -11.24
C ASN A 93 7.75 -1.67 -9.93
N ASP A 94 8.10 -2.22 -8.76
CA ASP A 94 7.56 -1.74 -7.46
C ASP A 94 7.77 -0.22 -7.28
N ALA A 95 8.83 0.32 -7.90
CA ALA A 95 9.11 1.74 -8.00
C ALA A 95 8.04 2.53 -8.79
N ASP A 96 7.55 2.00 -9.92
CA ASP A 96 6.53 2.63 -10.76
C ASP A 96 5.18 2.69 -10.01
N ARG A 97 4.87 1.63 -9.25
CA ARG A 97 3.68 1.56 -8.42
C ARG A 97 3.73 2.58 -7.27
N LEU A 98 4.88 2.67 -6.59
CA LEU A 98 5.07 3.67 -5.53
C LEU A 98 4.95 5.09 -6.08
N ASN A 99 5.59 5.37 -7.22
CA ASN A 99 5.52 6.67 -7.86
C ASN A 99 4.08 7.06 -8.23
N THR A 100 3.35 6.14 -8.87
CA THR A 100 1.93 6.34 -9.21
C THR A 100 1.09 6.64 -7.97
N TRP A 101 1.34 5.95 -6.86
CA TRP A 101 0.64 6.21 -5.60
C TRP A 101 1.00 7.59 -5.00
N LEU A 102 2.28 7.98 -5.05
CA LEU A 102 2.73 9.28 -4.53
C LEU A 102 2.11 10.45 -5.30
N ILE A 103 2.06 10.37 -6.63
CA ILE A 103 1.43 11.41 -7.47
C ILE A 103 -0.06 11.53 -7.16
N ALA A 104 -0.80 10.42 -7.15
CA ALA A 104 -2.23 10.42 -6.86
C ALA A 104 -2.53 10.97 -5.45
N SER A 105 -1.66 10.65 -4.49
CA SER A 105 -1.79 11.15 -3.12
C SER A 105 -1.50 12.65 -3.04
N ALA A 106 -0.47 13.15 -3.73
CA ALA A 106 -0.17 14.58 -3.75
C ALA A 106 -1.39 15.41 -4.20
N GLU A 107 -2.08 14.97 -5.26
CA GLU A 107 -3.30 15.62 -5.75
C GLU A 107 -4.44 15.64 -4.70
N GLU A 108 -4.62 14.54 -3.95
CA GLU A 108 -5.62 14.44 -2.88
C GLU A 108 -5.31 15.42 -1.73
N TRP A 109 -4.03 15.60 -1.41
CA TRP A 109 -3.56 16.45 -0.31
C TRP A 109 -3.23 17.89 -0.74
N ASN A 110 -3.76 18.36 -1.88
CA ASN A 110 -3.51 19.72 -2.40
C ASN A 110 -3.87 20.87 -1.43
N THR A 111 -4.69 20.59 -0.41
CA THR A 111 -5.14 21.57 0.59
C THR A 111 -4.11 21.73 1.72
N GLU A 112 -3.17 20.79 1.86
CA GLU A 112 -2.07 20.80 2.83
C GLU A 112 -0.72 20.92 2.09
N PRO A 113 -0.22 22.15 1.83
CA PRO A 113 0.90 22.39 0.91
C PRO A 113 2.17 21.65 1.28
N ILE A 114 2.48 21.55 2.58
CA ILE A 114 3.68 20.85 3.07
C ILE A 114 3.65 19.37 2.66
N LEU A 115 2.47 18.74 2.76
CA LEU A 115 2.32 17.32 2.45
C LEU A 115 2.26 17.10 0.93
N HIS A 116 1.56 17.97 0.21
CA HIS A 116 1.56 17.99 -1.26
C HIS A 116 2.99 18.03 -1.79
N ASP A 117 3.77 19.04 -1.39
CA ASP A 117 5.13 19.27 -1.88
C ASP A 117 6.06 18.13 -1.47
N PHE A 118 5.90 17.57 -0.27
CA PHE A 118 6.67 16.41 0.16
C PHE A 118 6.40 15.19 -0.74
N LEU A 119 5.13 14.88 -1.02
CA LEU A 119 4.73 13.74 -1.86
C LEU A 119 5.16 13.93 -3.31
N GLU A 120 5.04 15.14 -3.85
CA GLU A 120 5.46 15.49 -5.22
C GLU A 120 7.00 15.39 -5.38
N ASN A 121 7.76 15.91 -4.40
CA ASN A 121 9.21 15.79 -4.38
C ASN A 121 9.66 14.33 -4.28
N LEU A 122 8.94 13.53 -3.50
CA LEU A 122 9.23 12.12 -3.34
C LEU A 122 8.92 11.32 -4.62
N ALA A 123 7.82 11.65 -5.32
CA ALA A 123 7.46 11.06 -6.61
C ALA A 123 8.48 11.36 -7.72
N SER A 124 9.07 12.56 -7.66
CA SER A 124 10.08 13.02 -8.63
C SER A 124 11.48 12.44 -8.38
N SER A 125 11.69 11.74 -7.27
CA SER A 125 12.98 11.18 -6.87
C SER A 125 13.13 9.73 -7.32
N GLU A 126 14.22 9.42 -8.04
CA GLU A 126 14.58 8.03 -8.36
C GLU A 126 14.92 7.19 -7.12
N GLU A 127 15.26 7.85 -5.99
CA GLU A 127 15.63 7.23 -4.72
C GLU A 127 14.54 7.39 -3.64
N ALA A 128 13.26 7.52 -4.02
CA ALA A 128 12.14 7.74 -3.11
C ALA A 128 12.16 6.86 -1.83
N LEU A 129 12.42 5.55 -1.99
CA LEU A 129 12.50 4.61 -0.87
C LEU A 129 13.61 4.95 0.14
N ARG A 130 14.73 5.48 -0.32
CA ARG A 130 15.86 5.86 0.54
C ARG A 130 15.54 7.11 1.36
N TYR A 131 14.78 8.05 0.79
CA TYR A 131 14.26 9.20 1.54
C TYR A 131 13.23 8.78 2.58
N ILE A 132 12.33 7.85 2.26
CA ILE A 132 11.39 7.28 3.23
C ILE A 132 12.13 6.58 4.36
N GLU A 133 13.16 5.78 4.06
CA GLU A 133 13.98 5.11 5.08
C GLU A 133 14.71 6.13 5.98
N ALA A 134 15.29 7.17 5.39
CA ALA A 134 15.93 8.23 6.16
C ALA A 134 14.91 8.93 7.07
N PHE A 135 13.74 9.29 6.55
CA PHE A 135 12.66 9.89 7.32
C PHE A 135 12.21 8.99 8.48
N TYR A 136 12.04 7.69 8.24
CA TYR A 136 11.70 6.72 9.28
C TYR A 136 12.74 6.71 10.41
N ARG A 137 14.03 6.72 10.08
CA ARG A 137 15.11 6.80 11.07
C ARG A 137 15.10 8.14 11.83
N LEU A 138 14.79 9.24 11.15
CA LEU A 138 14.67 10.55 11.80
C LEU A 138 13.49 10.63 12.76
N MET A 139 12.39 9.94 12.46
CA MET A 139 11.23 9.84 13.37
C MET A 139 11.55 9.10 14.68
N GLU A 140 12.62 8.32 14.74
CA GLU A 140 13.09 7.69 15.99
C GLU A 140 13.82 8.68 16.92
N LEU A 141 14.23 9.84 16.40
CA LEU A 141 14.86 10.89 17.17
C LEU A 141 13.80 11.80 17.83
N PRO A 142 14.07 12.33 19.04
CA PRO A 142 13.21 13.35 19.62
C PRO A 142 13.21 14.61 18.74
N ILE A 143 12.05 15.27 18.66
CA ILE A 143 11.82 16.39 17.72
C ILE A 143 12.81 17.54 17.97
N GLU A 144 13.22 17.74 19.22
CA GLU A 144 14.17 18.79 19.61
C GLU A 144 15.58 18.55 19.05
N GLU A 145 16.02 17.29 18.95
CA GLU A 145 17.28 16.93 18.32
C GLU A 145 17.21 17.09 16.80
N LEU A 146 16.05 16.77 16.20
CA LEU A 146 15.81 16.95 14.78
C LEU A 146 15.80 18.43 14.39
N GLU A 147 15.15 19.29 15.18
CA GLU A 147 15.17 20.74 14.99
C GLU A 147 16.59 21.30 15.09
N ALA A 148 17.42 20.80 16.01
CA ALA A 148 18.82 21.20 16.11
C ALA A 148 19.63 20.82 14.86
N ILE A 149 19.38 19.62 14.29
CA ILE A 149 20.01 19.18 13.04
C ILE A 149 19.53 20.03 11.85
N ILE A 150 18.23 20.28 11.73
CA ILE A 150 17.67 21.12 10.66
C ILE A 150 18.25 22.52 10.74
N ASN A 151 18.26 23.13 11.93
CA ASN A 151 18.82 24.47 12.13
C ASN A 151 20.31 24.52 11.77
N ALA A 152 21.09 23.50 12.12
CA ALA A 152 22.50 23.42 11.77
C ALA A 152 22.73 23.36 10.25
N ILE A 153 21.87 22.65 9.52
CA ILE A 153 21.94 22.57 8.04
C ILE A 153 21.58 23.92 7.43
N THR A 154 20.51 24.58 7.89
CA THR A 154 20.11 25.90 7.37
C THR A 154 21.15 26.99 7.63
N LEU A 155 21.90 26.90 8.74
CA LEU A 155 22.99 27.82 9.06
C LEU A 155 24.20 27.66 8.12
N GLN A 156 24.46 26.45 7.62
CA GLN A 156 25.55 26.21 6.66
C GLN A 156 25.22 26.79 5.28
N ASP A 157 23.97 26.70 4.84
CA ASP A 157 23.53 27.27 3.55
C ASP A 157 23.64 28.80 3.55
N GLU A 158 23.36 29.47 4.68
CA GLU A 158 23.52 30.93 4.81
C GLU A 158 24.99 31.40 4.84
N GLU A 159 25.91 30.60 5.41
CA GLU A 159 27.35 30.92 5.42
C GLU A 159 28.00 30.71 4.04
N GLU A 160 27.61 29.68 3.29
CA GLU A 160 28.10 29.47 1.92
C GLU A 160 27.60 30.53 0.93
N LEU A 161 26.36 31.02 1.09
CA LEU A 161 25.82 32.12 0.28
C LEU A 161 26.51 33.46 0.57
N ASN A 162 26.73 33.81 1.85
CA ASN A 162 27.45 35.03 2.22
C ASN A 162 28.95 34.99 1.86
N GLY A 163 29.58 33.81 1.94
CA GLY A 163 30.98 33.63 1.53
C GLY A 163 31.20 33.83 0.03
N ASN A 164 30.22 33.48 -0.80
CA ASN A 164 30.26 33.69 -2.24
C ASN A 164 30.02 35.16 -2.64
N GLU A 165 29.16 35.90 -1.93
CA GLU A 165 28.98 37.35 -2.18
C GLU A 165 30.24 38.16 -1.83
N LEU A 166 30.94 37.81 -0.74
CA LEU A 166 32.21 38.45 -0.36
C LEU A 166 33.36 38.18 -1.36
N LEU A 167 33.35 37.05 -2.06
CA LEU A 167 34.33 36.75 -3.12
C LEU A 167 34.03 37.49 -4.42
N THR A 168 32.76 37.76 -4.75
CA THR A 168 32.39 38.53 -5.94
C THR A 168 32.72 40.02 -5.83
N ASP A 169 32.67 40.59 -4.63
CA ASP A 169 33.00 42.00 -4.41
C ASP A 169 34.52 42.27 -4.43
N ILE A 170 35.36 41.30 -4.05
CA ILE A 170 36.83 41.45 -4.11
C ILE A 170 37.36 41.36 -5.55
N VAL A 171 36.67 40.63 -6.44
CA VAL A 171 37.08 40.52 -7.86
C VAL A 171 36.72 41.79 -8.64
N ASN A 172 35.59 42.43 -8.35
CA ASN A 172 35.13 43.63 -9.07
C ASN A 172 35.90 44.92 -8.72
N ASP A 173 36.58 45.00 -7.57
CA ASP A 173 37.36 46.20 -7.19
C ASP A 173 38.79 46.21 -7.78
N SER A 174 39.14 45.19 -8.57
CA SER A 174 40.48 45.05 -9.20
C SER A 174 40.57 45.52 -10.66
N GLU A 175 39.45 45.92 -11.29
CA GLU A 175 39.43 46.35 -12.71
C GLU A 175 39.24 47.85 -12.97
N THR A 176 39.28 48.73 -11.96
CA THR A 176 39.21 50.18 -12.20
C THR A 176 40.39 50.96 -11.61
N SER A 177 41.59 50.74 -12.14
CA SER A 177 42.66 51.73 -12.08
C SER A 177 42.97 52.29 -13.48
N PRO A 178 42.84 53.61 -13.71
CA PRO A 178 43.00 54.20 -15.02
C PRO A 178 44.48 54.34 -15.35
N THR A 179 44.89 53.83 -16.51
CA THR A 179 46.22 54.14 -17.06
C THR A 179 46.06 54.87 -18.39
N ASN A 180 46.14 56.21 -18.25
CA ASN A 180 46.73 57.21 -19.14
C ASN A 180 46.35 57.24 -20.63
#